data_AF-A0A946VA25-F1
#
_entry.id   AF-A0A946VA25-F1
#
_cell.length_a   1.000
_cell.length_b   1.000
_cell.length_c   1.000
_cell.angle_alpha   90.00
_cell.angle_beta   90.00
_cell.angle_gamma   90.00
#
_symmetry.space_group_name_H-M   'P 1'
#
loop_
_entity.id
_entity.type
_entity.pdbx_description
1 polymer ?
#
loop_
_entity_poly.entity_id
_entity_poly.type
_entity_poly.pdbx_seq_one_letter_code
_entity_poly.pdbx_strand_id
1 'polypeptide(L)'
;MMRDLLWKAYALVYIALIIVGIAISFKRTAWDVSDTVSAVFAFVYFVGLLGFIYRVPVLTRGLWRVLFWFCIVGLIGMAIVAAFGAPPDGVGAALFSMVFAAPLTIALYYYSAAGNPLWSEAGLLGKAKDLGDMFDINNTLKATVTSSDTQLTTEVVLTRRQHGYEAKIRRIKDETEESFSYELDDLVSLVRFVETNTPVRVADFHAHG
;
A
#
# COMPACT_ATOMS: atom_id res chain seq x y z
N MET A 1 -13.29 12.83 -11.97
CA MET A 1 -14.21 12.34 -13.02
C MET A 1 -13.51 12.05 -14.34
N MET A 2 -13.01 13.05 -15.10
CA MET A 2 -12.36 12.78 -16.40
C MET A 2 -11.06 11.96 -16.29
N ARG A 3 -10.24 12.24 -15.27
CA ARG A 3 -9.02 11.46 -14.97
C ARG A 3 -9.30 9.99 -14.64
N ASP A 4 -10.37 9.72 -13.90
CA ASP A 4 -10.72 8.36 -13.48
C ASP A 4 -11.26 7.54 -14.66
N LEU A 5 -11.99 8.18 -15.57
CA LEU A 5 -12.42 7.59 -16.85
C LEU A 5 -11.23 7.22 -17.74
N LEU A 6 -10.20 8.09 -17.83
CA LEU A 6 -8.99 7.81 -18.60
C LEU A 6 -8.24 6.59 -18.07
N TRP A 7 -8.10 6.46 -16.74
CA TRP A 7 -7.46 5.29 -16.15
C TRP A 7 -8.24 3.99 -16.37
N LYS A 8 -9.58 4.06 -16.31
CA LYS A 8 -10.45 2.90 -16.62
C LYS A 8 -10.36 2.50 -18.09
N ALA A 9 -10.36 3.48 -19.01
CA ALA A 9 -10.17 3.23 -20.43
C ALA A 9 -8.78 2.61 -20.70
N TYR A 10 -7.74 3.13 -20.04
CA TYR A 10 -6.40 2.56 -20.11
C TYR A 10 -6.37 1.12 -19.58
N ALA A 11 -7.03 0.81 -18.46
CA ALA A 11 -7.13 -0.55 -17.94
C ALA A 11 -7.81 -1.51 -18.93
N LEU A 12 -8.86 -1.05 -19.64
CA LEU A 12 -9.51 -1.83 -20.71
C LEU A 12 -8.57 -2.09 -21.90
N VAL A 13 -7.80 -1.09 -22.31
CA VAL A 13 -6.80 -1.27 -23.38
C VAL A 13 -5.69 -2.20 -22.91
N TYR A 14 -5.22 -2.07 -21.66
CA TYR A 14 -4.16 -2.89 -21.10
C TYR A 14 -4.55 -4.37 -21.02
N ILE A 15 -5.78 -4.69 -20.57
CA ILE A 15 -6.23 -6.09 -20.57
C ILE A 15 -6.41 -6.64 -21.99
N ALA A 16 -6.86 -5.82 -22.95
CA ALA A 16 -6.91 -6.23 -24.35
C ALA A 16 -5.51 -6.56 -24.89
N LEU A 17 -4.49 -5.76 -24.55
CA LEU A 17 -3.09 -6.04 -24.91
C LEU A 17 -2.57 -7.33 -24.28
N ILE A 18 -2.93 -7.63 -23.03
CA ILE A 18 -2.58 -8.91 -22.38
C ILE A 18 -3.18 -10.08 -23.15
N ILE A 19 -4.47 -10.01 -23.48
CA ILE A 19 -5.19 -11.06 -24.22
C ILE A 19 -4.56 -11.28 -25.61
N VAL A 20 -4.27 -10.19 -26.32
CA VAL A 20 -3.60 -10.25 -27.63
C VAL A 20 -2.20 -10.87 -27.52
N GLY A 21 -1.41 -10.47 -26.52
CA GLY A 21 -0.09 -11.03 -26.26
C GLY A 21 -0.14 -12.54 -26.03
N ILE A 22 -1.05 -13.00 -25.15
CA ILE A 22 -1.27 -14.42 -24.89
C ILE A 22 -1.70 -15.15 -26.18
N ALA A 23 -2.63 -14.59 -26.95
CA ALA A 23 -3.10 -15.19 -28.19
C ALA A 23 -1.99 -15.32 -29.25
N ILE A 24 -1.06 -14.36 -29.32
CA ILE A 24 0.11 -14.42 -30.20
C ILE A 24 1.07 -15.52 -29.73
N SER A 25 1.33 -15.64 -28.42
CA SER A 25 2.19 -16.70 -27.87
C SER A 25 1.62 -18.10 -28.16
N PHE A 26 0.31 -18.30 -28.12
CA PHE A 26 -0.34 -19.57 -28.51
C PHE A 26 -0.16 -19.94 -30.00
N LYS A 27 0.06 -18.96 -30.88
CA LYS A 27 0.28 -19.22 -32.32
C LYS A 27 1.73 -19.61 -32.64
N ARG A 28 2.66 -19.46 -31.69
CA ARG A 28 4.03 -19.93 -31.86
C ARG A 28 4.09 -21.44 -31.70
N THR A 29 4.95 -22.09 -32.47
CA THR A 29 5.08 -23.55 -32.53
C THR A 29 5.55 -24.18 -31.22
N ALA A 30 6.06 -23.37 -30.28
CA ALA A 30 6.41 -23.77 -28.93
C ALA A 30 6.10 -22.63 -27.95
N TRP A 31 5.53 -22.97 -26.80
CA TRP A 31 5.32 -22.05 -25.69
C TRP A 31 6.62 -21.95 -24.89
N ASP A 32 7.17 -20.75 -24.75
CA ASP A 32 8.40 -20.52 -24.00
C ASP A 32 8.10 -20.19 -22.53
N VAL A 33 9.04 -20.52 -21.64
CA VAL A 33 8.97 -20.12 -20.22
C VAL A 33 8.91 -18.60 -20.08
N SER A 34 9.57 -17.88 -21.00
CA SER A 34 9.54 -16.41 -21.05
C SER A 34 8.11 -15.88 -21.23
N ASP A 35 7.29 -16.50 -22.08
CA ASP A 35 5.88 -16.12 -22.30
C ASP A 35 5.05 -16.26 -21.02
N THR A 36 5.25 -17.35 -20.26
CA THR A 36 4.58 -17.56 -18.97
C THR A 36 4.95 -16.47 -17.97
N VAL A 37 6.25 -16.20 -17.83
CA VAL A 37 6.75 -15.20 -16.87
C VAL A 37 6.20 -13.82 -17.23
N SER A 38 6.25 -13.43 -18.50
CA SER A 38 5.70 -12.16 -18.97
C SER A 38 4.20 -12.04 -18.71
N ALA A 39 3.41 -13.10 -18.93
CA ALA A 39 1.98 -13.10 -18.65
C ALA A 39 1.67 -12.93 -17.16
N VAL A 40 2.42 -13.62 -16.28
CA VAL A 40 2.28 -13.48 -14.82
C VAL A 40 2.57 -12.04 -14.38
N PHE A 41 3.68 -11.45 -14.84
CA PHE A 41 4.00 -10.06 -14.52
C PHE A 41 2.94 -9.09 -15.04
N ALA A 42 2.46 -9.27 -16.28
CA ALA A 42 1.41 -8.44 -16.83
C ALA A 42 0.12 -8.51 -16.01
N PHE A 43 -0.25 -9.69 -15.52
CA PHE A 43 -1.38 -9.86 -14.62
C PHE A 43 -1.16 -9.18 -13.26
N VAL A 44 0.01 -9.36 -12.65
CA VAL A 44 0.36 -8.70 -11.37
C VAL A 44 0.30 -7.18 -11.52
N TYR A 45 0.84 -6.64 -12.61
CA TYR A 45 0.78 -5.21 -12.90
C TYR A 45 -0.64 -4.72 -13.16
N PHE A 46 -1.48 -5.51 -13.82
CA PHE A 46 -2.90 -5.21 -13.98
C PHE A 46 -3.61 -5.13 -12.62
N VAL A 47 -3.34 -6.07 -11.71
CA VAL A 47 -3.87 -6.04 -10.34
C VAL A 47 -3.42 -4.77 -9.61
N GLY A 48 -2.16 -4.36 -9.77
CA GLY A 48 -1.64 -3.10 -9.22
C GLY A 48 -2.35 -1.86 -9.78
N LEU A 49 -2.62 -1.87 -11.08
CA LEU A 49 -3.38 -0.81 -11.76
C LEU A 49 -4.82 -0.74 -11.23
N LEU A 50 -5.49 -1.87 -10.99
CA LEU A 50 -6.81 -1.90 -10.38
C LEU A 50 -6.77 -1.36 -8.93
N GLY A 51 -5.77 -1.76 -8.14
CA GLY A 51 -5.55 -1.21 -6.80
C GLY A 51 -5.39 0.31 -6.81
N PHE A 52 -4.67 0.84 -7.79
CA PHE A 52 -4.53 2.29 -8.00
C PHE A 52 -5.86 2.97 -8.38
N ILE A 53 -6.61 2.40 -9.33
CA ILE A 53 -7.88 2.97 -9.82
C ILE A 53 -8.94 2.98 -8.72
N TYR A 54 -9.09 1.87 -8.00
CA TYR A 54 -10.11 1.70 -6.97
C TYR A 54 -9.66 2.17 -5.58
N ARG A 55 -8.40 2.63 -5.44
CA ARG A 55 -7.80 3.00 -4.15
C ARG A 55 -7.98 1.89 -3.10
N VAL A 56 -7.68 0.67 -3.50
CA VAL A 56 -7.73 -0.50 -2.61
C VAL A 56 -6.30 -0.94 -2.33
N PRO A 57 -5.92 -1.18 -1.07
CA PRO A 57 -4.58 -1.67 -0.74
C PRO A 57 -4.49 -3.15 -1.08
N VAL A 58 -4.09 -3.45 -2.31
CA VAL A 58 -3.75 -4.82 -2.73
C VAL A 58 -2.26 -5.02 -2.45
N LEU A 59 -1.83 -6.11 -1.80
CA LEU A 59 -0.42 -6.40 -1.44
C LEU A 59 0.26 -5.28 -0.59
N THR A 60 1.54 -5.44 -0.26
CA THR A 60 2.27 -4.45 0.56
C THR A 60 2.85 -3.33 -0.29
N ARG A 61 2.92 -2.10 0.27
CA ARG A 61 3.56 -0.94 -0.37
C ARG A 61 5.00 -1.24 -0.82
N GLY A 62 5.77 -1.95 0.01
CA GLY A 62 7.15 -2.32 -0.29
C GLY A 62 7.25 -3.15 -1.57
N LEU A 63 6.36 -4.14 -1.73
CA LEU A 63 6.34 -4.99 -2.92
C LEU A 63 6.03 -4.19 -4.20
N TRP A 64 5.05 -3.27 -4.16
CA TRP A 64 4.77 -2.41 -5.31
C TRP A 64 5.93 -1.49 -5.68
N ARG A 65 6.68 -1.02 -4.68
CA ARG A 65 7.87 -0.21 -4.93
C ARG A 65 8.98 -1.03 -5.59
N VAL A 66 9.15 -2.29 -5.19
CA VAL A 66 10.07 -3.22 -5.87
C VAL A 66 9.60 -3.48 -7.31
N LEU A 67 8.31 -3.78 -7.51
CA LEU A 67 7.73 -4.01 -8.83
C LEU A 67 7.80 -2.79 -9.75
N PHE A 68 7.68 -1.58 -9.21
CA PHE A 68 7.93 -0.33 -9.92
C PHE A 68 9.37 -0.27 -10.45
N TRP A 69 10.36 -0.52 -9.59
CA TRP A 69 11.76 -0.53 -10.01
C TRP A 69 12.05 -1.63 -11.03
N PHE A 70 11.44 -2.80 -10.85
CA PHE A 70 11.54 -3.89 -11.82
C PHE A 70 10.99 -3.49 -13.18
N CYS A 71 9.86 -2.76 -13.21
CA CYS A 71 9.28 -2.23 -14.44
C CYS A 71 10.22 -1.21 -15.12
N ILE A 72 10.83 -0.30 -14.35
CA ILE A 72 11.82 0.67 -14.86
C ILE A 72 13.03 -0.04 -15.47
N VAL A 73 13.59 -1.02 -14.77
CA VAL A 73 14.74 -1.80 -15.26
C VAL A 73 14.36 -2.55 -16.54
N GLY A 74 13.16 -3.15 -16.60
CA GLY A 74 12.65 -3.79 -17.80
C GLY A 74 12.52 -2.82 -18.99
N LEU A 75 12.03 -1.61 -18.77
CA LEU A 75 11.92 -0.58 -19.80
C LEU A 75 13.28 -0.11 -20.31
N ILE A 76 14.25 0.09 -19.41
CA ILE A 76 15.62 0.43 -19.78
C ILE A 76 16.25 -0.72 -20.59
N GLY A 77 16.04 -1.97 -20.17
CA GLY A 77 16.51 -3.15 -20.90
C GLY A 77 15.93 -3.20 -22.31
N MET A 78 14.62 -2.99 -22.46
CA MET A 78 13.96 -2.87 -23.77
C MET A 78 14.55 -1.75 -24.61
N ALA A 79 14.88 -0.59 -24.02
CA ALA A 79 15.49 0.53 -24.72
C ALA A 79 16.89 0.22 -25.26
N ILE A 80 17.71 -0.45 -24.45
CA ILE A 80 19.05 -0.87 -24.85
C ILE A 80 18.94 -1.89 -26.00
N VAL A 81 18.06 -2.88 -25.88
CA VAL A 81 17.84 -3.87 -26.95
C VAL A 81 17.36 -3.20 -28.23
N ALA A 82 16.40 -2.28 -28.15
CA ALA A 82 15.90 -1.54 -29.31
C ALA A 82 16.98 -0.67 -29.97
N ALA A 83 17.86 -0.04 -29.17
CA ALA A 83 18.91 0.84 -29.67
C ALA A 83 20.12 0.11 -30.28
N PHE A 84 20.47 -1.07 -29.76
CA PHE A 84 21.74 -1.73 -30.09
C PHE A 84 21.62 -3.16 -30.62
N GLY A 85 20.47 -3.82 -30.51
CA GLY A 85 20.34 -5.27 -30.77
C GLY A 85 19.13 -5.70 -31.58
N ALA A 86 18.14 -4.84 -31.78
CA ALA A 86 16.92 -5.20 -32.50
C ALA A 86 17.08 -5.01 -34.02
N PRO A 87 16.59 -5.95 -34.84
CA PRO A 87 16.41 -5.69 -36.27
C PRO A 87 15.38 -4.55 -36.47
N PRO A 88 15.41 -3.83 -37.61
CA PRO A 88 14.64 -2.58 -37.79
C PRO A 88 13.12 -2.74 -37.59
N ASP A 89 12.59 -3.92 -37.87
CA ASP A 89 11.21 -4.33 -37.64
C ASP A 89 10.85 -4.51 -36.15
N GLY A 90 11.82 -4.86 -35.31
CA GLY A 90 11.65 -5.02 -33.86
C GLY A 90 11.62 -3.71 -33.06
N VAL A 91 12.21 -2.64 -33.60
CA VAL A 91 12.28 -1.33 -32.93
C VAL A 91 10.89 -0.72 -32.75
N GLY A 92 10.02 -0.83 -33.76
CA GLY A 92 8.64 -0.33 -33.69
C GLY A 92 7.83 -0.99 -32.58
N ALA A 93 7.95 -2.31 -32.42
CA ALA A 93 7.27 -3.06 -31.36
C ALA A 93 7.77 -2.69 -29.95
N ALA A 94 9.08 -2.44 -29.80
CA ALA A 94 9.66 -1.99 -28.55
C ALA A 94 9.17 -0.58 -28.15
N LEU A 95 9.16 0.37 -29.09
CA LEU A 95 8.65 1.72 -28.86
C LEU A 95 7.16 1.72 -28.51
N PHE A 96 6.36 0.93 -29.23
CA PHE A 96 4.94 0.74 -28.92
C PHE A 96 4.77 0.24 -27.48
N SER A 97 5.51 -0.80 -27.09
CA SER A 97 5.45 -1.37 -25.74
C SER A 97 5.81 -0.35 -24.65
N MET A 98 6.81 0.50 -24.88
CA MET A 98 7.20 1.56 -23.93
C MET A 98 6.11 2.60 -23.74
N VAL A 99 5.49 3.06 -24.84
CA VAL A 99 4.40 4.05 -24.77
C VAL A 99 3.25 3.52 -23.93
N PHE A 100 2.90 2.24 -24.10
CA PHE A 100 1.85 1.61 -23.31
C PHE A 100 2.26 1.28 -21.88
N ALA A 101 3.54 1.10 -21.59
CA ALA A 101 4.04 0.85 -20.24
C ALA A 101 4.21 2.14 -19.40
N ALA A 102 4.32 3.31 -20.03
CA ALA A 102 4.53 4.57 -19.32
C ALA A 102 3.38 4.93 -18.34
N PRO A 103 2.09 4.87 -18.74
CA PRO A 103 0.99 5.15 -17.81
C PRO A 103 0.94 4.16 -16.64
N LEU A 104 1.19 2.87 -16.90
CA LEU A 104 1.28 1.84 -15.86
C LEU A 104 2.40 2.16 -14.85
N THR A 105 3.58 2.52 -15.35
CA THR A 105 4.73 2.88 -14.53
C THR A 105 4.42 4.09 -13.65
N ILE A 106 3.77 5.10 -14.22
CA ILE A 106 3.31 6.30 -13.49
C ILE A 106 2.29 5.90 -12.41
N ALA A 107 1.32 5.04 -12.75
CA ALA A 107 0.34 4.54 -11.79
C ALA A 107 1.02 3.81 -10.63
N LEU A 108 1.97 2.91 -10.90
CA LEU A 108 2.74 2.18 -9.88
C LEU A 108 3.58 3.12 -9.00
N TYR A 109 4.18 4.17 -9.57
CA TYR A 109 4.93 5.17 -8.82
C TYR A 109 4.03 5.87 -7.79
N TYR A 110 2.91 6.44 -8.24
CA TYR A 110 1.98 7.13 -7.35
C TYR A 110 1.26 6.18 -6.40
N TYR A 111 0.96 4.97 -6.86
CA TYR A 111 0.41 3.92 -6.02
C TYR A 111 1.39 3.65 -4.89
N SER A 112 2.65 3.31 -5.14
CA SER A 112 3.64 2.96 -4.10
C SER A 112 4.25 4.13 -3.30
N ALA A 113 3.86 5.37 -3.59
CA ALA A 113 4.41 6.57 -2.98
C ALA A 113 4.19 6.65 -1.45
N ALA A 114 5.15 7.24 -0.74
CA ALA A 114 5.08 7.39 0.72
C ALA A 114 3.93 8.27 1.19
N GLY A 115 3.65 9.33 0.42
CA GLY A 115 2.58 10.27 0.71
C GLY A 115 1.21 9.83 0.19
N ASN A 116 1.05 8.60 -0.31
CA ASN A 116 -0.26 8.14 -0.75
C ASN A 116 -1.13 7.78 0.48
N PRO A 117 -2.27 8.47 0.70
CA PRO A 117 -3.13 8.25 1.86
C PRO A 117 -3.61 6.80 1.98
N LEU A 118 -3.70 6.08 0.86
CA LEU A 118 -4.06 4.67 0.82
C LEU A 118 -3.20 3.81 1.74
N TRP A 119 -1.89 4.03 1.75
CA TRP A 119 -0.97 3.20 2.54
C TRP A 119 -0.90 3.62 3.99
N SER A 120 -1.20 4.89 4.31
CA SER A 120 -1.42 5.29 5.70
C SER A 120 -2.73 4.73 6.24
N GLU A 121 -3.81 4.79 5.47
CA GLU A 121 -5.14 4.35 5.90
C GLU A 121 -5.29 2.84 5.94
N ALA A 122 -4.67 2.09 5.02
CA ALA A 122 -4.69 0.63 5.03
C ALA A 122 -3.98 0.04 6.26
N GLY A 123 -2.83 0.61 6.64
CA GLY A 123 -2.13 0.23 7.87
C GLY A 123 -2.96 0.59 9.11
N LEU A 124 -3.62 1.74 9.10
CA LEU A 124 -4.54 2.14 10.17
C LEU A 124 -5.79 1.26 10.23
N LEU A 125 -6.33 0.81 9.11
CA LEU A 125 -7.51 -0.08 9.04
C LEU A 125 -7.22 -1.46 9.61
N GLY A 126 -6.07 -2.05 9.30
CA GLY A 126 -5.66 -3.33 9.89
C GLY A 126 -5.51 -3.21 11.40
N LYS A 127 -4.79 -2.18 11.86
CA LYS A 127 -4.62 -1.89 13.29
C LYS A 127 -5.93 -1.53 13.99
N ALA A 128 -6.83 -0.82 13.31
CA ALA A 128 -8.15 -0.48 13.81
C ALA A 128 -9.02 -1.73 13.96
N LYS A 129 -8.90 -2.69 13.05
CA LYS A 129 -9.53 -4.00 13.18
C LYS A 129 -8.95 -4.76 14.38
N ASP A 130 -7.63 -4.86 14.49
CA ASP A 130 -6.98 -5.55 15.62
C ASP A 130 -7.40 -4.93 16.96
N LEU A 131 -7.45 -3.60 17.04
CA LEU A 131 -7.92 -2.87 18.21
C LEU A 131 -9.42 -3.07 18.48
N GLY A 132 -10.24 -3.17 17.42
CA GLY A 132 -11.65 -3.52 17.50
C GLY A 132 -11.87 -4.92 18.08
N ASP A 133 -11.11 -5.90 17.60
CA ASP A 133 -11.14 -7.28 18.10
C ASP A 133 -10.74 -7.33 19.60
N MET A 134 -9.77 -6.51 20.03
CA MET A 134 -9.44 -6.36 21.46
C MET A 134 -10.58 -5.74 22.28
N PHE A 135 -11.27 -4.74 21.73
CA PHE A 135 -12.40 -4.10 22.40
C PHE A 135 -13.62 -5.02 22.55
N ASP A 136 -13.76 -6.01 21.67
CA ASP A 136 -14.80 -7.03 21.80
C ASP A 136 -14.53 -8.00 22.97
N ILE A 137 -13.27 -8.14 23.40
CA ILE A 137 -12.88 -8.92 24.58
C ILE A 137 -12.93 -8.04 25.84
N ASN A 138 -12.32 -6.85 25.80
CA ASN A 138 -12.17 -5.95 26.92
C ASN A 138 -12.62 -4.52 26.54
N ASN A 139 -13.63 -3.98 27.23
CA ASN A 139 -14.13 -2.61 26.98
C ASN A 139 -13.09 -1.51 27.28
N THR A 140 -12.04 -1.83 28.03
CA THR A 140 -10.95 -0.92 28.38
C THR A 140 -9.61 -1.59 28.09
N LEU A 141 -8.77 -0.92 27.31
CA LEU A 141 -7.42 -1.37 26.97
C LEU A 141 -6.40 -0.42 27.60
N LYS A 142 -5.32 -0.96 28.17
CA LYS A 142 -4.26 -0.17 28.80
C LYS A 142 -2.91 -0.60 28.25
N ALA A 143 -2.08 0.37 27.89
CA ALA A 143 -0.69 0.12 27.53
C ALA A 143 0.20 1.17 28.20
N THR A 144 1.33 0.70 28.73
CA THR A 144 2.32 1.55 29.39
C THR A 144 3.67 1.33 28.72
N VAL A 145 4.24 2.41 28.19
CA VAL A 145 5.58 2.37 27.59
C VAL A 145 6.48 3.34 28.33
N THR A 146 7.58 2.80 28.87
CA THR A 146 8.65 3.59 29.47
C THR A 146 9.80 3.70 28.47
N SER A 147 10.09 4.93 28.04
CA SER A 147 11.19 5.18 27.13
C SER A 147 12.52 5.20 27.89
N SER A 148 13.38 4.22 27.63
CA SER A 148 14.67 4.04 28.32
C SER A 148 15.65 5.20 28.12
N ASP A 149 15.45 6.00 27.07
CA ASP A 149 16.33 7.12 26.70
C ASP A 149 15.95 8.44 27.40
N THR A 150 14.69 8.60 27.84
CA THR A 150 14.17 9.86 28.39
C THR A 150 13.52 9.73 29.77
N GLN A 151 13.47 8.51 30.32
CA GLN A 151 12.71 8.14 31.53
C GLN A 151 11.23 8.58 31.51
N LEU A 152 10.70 8.92 30.34
CA LEU A 152 9.31 9.28 30.15
C LEU A 152 8.45 8.00 30.19
N THR A 153 7.51 7.94 31.14
CA THR A 153 6.50 6.89 31.17
C THR A 153 5.20 7.43 30.59
N THR A 154 4.74 6.83 29.49
CA THR A 154 3.46 7.16 28.87
C THR A 154 2.49 6.00 29.09
N GLU A 155 1.41 6.26 29.83
CA GLU A 155 0.29 5.36 30.01
C GLU A 155 -0.86 5.81 29.09
N VAL A 156 -1.39 4.90 28.29
CA VAL A 156 -2.53 5.14 27.41
C VAL A 156 -3.65 4.19 27.79
N VAL A 157 -4.80 4.75 28.16
CA VAL A 157 -6.02 4.02 28.46
C VAL A 157 -7.04 4.32 27.37
N LEU A 158 -7.47 3.29 26.66
CA LEU A 158 -8.50 3.37 25.63
C LEU A 158 -9.78 2.75 26.16
N THR A 159 -10.90 3.46 26.05
CA THR A 159 -12.20 3.00 26.56
C THR A 159 -13.25 3.07 25.46
N ARG A 160 -14.01 1.99 25.24
CA ARG A 160 -15.17 2.00 24.36
C ARG A 160 -16.36 2.63 25.07
N ARG A 161 -16.97 3.66 24.48
CA ARG A 161 -18.20 4.30 24.97
C ARG A 161 -19.38 3.96 24.05
N GLN A 162 -20.60 4.32 24.46
CA GLN A 162 -21.82 4.01 23.69
C GLN A 162 -21.83 4.65 22.29
N HIS A 163 -21.17 5.79 22.10
CA HIS A 163 -21.13 6.54 20.84
C HIS A 163 -19.69 6.94 20.48
N GLY A 164 -18.76 5.99 20.50
CA GLY A 164 -17.37 6.21 20.09
C GLY A 164 -16.36 5.65 21.08
N TYR A 165 -15.18 6.27 21.10
CA TYR A 165 -14.01 5.82 21.83
C TYR A 165 -13.37 6.98 22.58
N GLU A 166 -12.89 6.73 23.79
CA GLU A 166 -12.15 7.70 24.58
C GLU A 166 -10.69 7.24 24.71
N ALA A 167 -9.76 8.12 24.39
CA ALA A 167 -8.34 7.92 24.63
C ALA A 167 -7.85 8.85 25.75
N LYS A 168 -7.43 8.27 26.86
CA LYS A 168 -6.77 8.99 27.96
C LYS A 168 -5.28 8.72 27.95
N ILE A 169 -4.50 9.77 27.73
CA ILE A 169 -3.03 9.72 27.71
C ILE A 169 -2.53 10.37 29.00
N ARG A 170 -1.66 9.67 29.71
CA ARG A 170 -0.98 10.15 30.91
C ARG A 170 0.52 10.08 30.67
N ARG A 171 1.21 11.22 30.72
CA ARG A 171 2.67 11.32 30.58
C ARG A 171 3.26 11.71 31.92
N ILE A 172 4.25 10.94 32.37
CA ILE A 172 4.95 11.16 33.63
C ILE A 172 6.43 11.38 33.30
N LYS A 173 6.95 12.56 33.66
CA LYS A 173 8.36 12.92 33.57
C LYS A 173 8.78 13.68 34.82
N ASP A 174 9.82 13.22 35.52
CA ASP A 174 10.48 13.97 36.61
C ASP A 174 9.51 14.73 37.54
N GLU A 175 8.50 14.02 38.08
CA GLU A 175 7.42 14.52 38.97
C GLU A 175 6.32 15.39 38.32
N THR A 176 6.44 15.76 37.05
CA THR A 176 5.34 16.37 36.29
C THR A 176 4.45 15.32 35.63
N GLU A 177 3.16 15.40 35.95
CA GLU A 177 2.10 14.57 35.36
C GLU A 177 1.24 15.41 34.43
N GLU A 178 1.21 15.07 33.15
CA GLU A 178 0.29 15.65 32.18
C GLU A 178 -0.74 14.59 31.78
N SER A 179 -2.03 14.91 31.92
CA SER A 179 -3.11 14.02 31.51
C SER A 179 -4.02 14.72 30.51
N PHE A 180 -4.32 14.05 29.41
CA PHE A 180 -5.23 14.52 28.37
C PHE A 180 -6.22 13.41 28.05
N SER A 181 -7.49 13.77 27.87
CA SER A 181 -8.51 12.87 27.32
C SER A 181 -9.06 13.43 26.02
N TYR A 182 -9.34 12.55 25.07
CA TYR A 182 -9.93 12.92 23.79
C TYR A 182 -10.98 11.89 23.38
N GLU A 183 -12.14 12.38 22.93
CA GLU A 183 -13.24 11.55 22.43
C GLU A 183 -13.21 11.51 20.89
N LEU A 184 -13.38 10.32 20.33
CA LEU A 184 -13.25 10.03 18.91
C LEU A 184 -14.39 9.12 18.45
N ASP A 185 -14.99 9.45 17.32
CA ASP A 185 -16.15 8.71 16.80
C ASP A 185 -15.79 7.37 16.13
N ASP A 186 -14.52 7.19 15.72
CA ASP A 186 -14.08 6.07 14.88
C ASP A 186 -12.74 5.45 15.32
N LEU A 187 -12.62 4.13 15.14
CA LEU A 187 -11.44 3.33 15.49
C LEU A 187 -10.20 3.72 14.68
N VAL A 188 -10.34 4.06 13.39
CA VAL A 188 -9.20 4.50 12.56
C VAL A 188 -8.65 5.83 13.09
N SER A 189 -9.54 6.71 13.54
CA SER A 189 -9.17 7.99 14.16
C SER A 189 -8.50 7.78 15.51
N LEU A 190 -8.96 6.81 16.30
CA LEU A 190 -8.35 6.40 17.58
C LEU A 190 -6.90 5.91 17.38
N VAL A 191 -6.68 4.97 16.45
CA VAL A 191 -5.34 4.47 16.14
C VAL A 191 -4.43 5.60 15.67
N ARG A 192 -4.92 6.46 14.77
CA ARG A 192 -4.16 7.61 14.26
C ARG A 192 -3.77 8.55 15.40
N PHE A 193 -4.70 8.85 16.31
CA PHE A 193 -4.45 9.73 17.44
C PHE A 193 -3.37 9.17 18.36
N VAL A 194 -3.48 7.90 18.75
CA VAL A 194 -2.52 7.23 19.65
C VAL A 194 -1.12 7.18 19.04
N GLU A 195 -0.99 6.70 17.80
CA GLU A 195 0.33 6.53 17.17
C GLU A 195 0.99 7.86 16.77
N THR A 196 0.20 8.93 16.57
CA THR A 196 0.75 10.26 16.24
C THR A 196 1.18 11.03 17.51
N ASN A 197 0.43 10.87 18.60
CA ASN A 197 0.63 11.67 19.81
C ASN A 197 1.36 10.91 20.92
N THR A 198 1.62 9.61 20.79
CA THR A 198 2.30 8.83 21.83
C THR A 198 3.31 7.86 21.23
N PRO A 199 4.33 7.44 22.00
CA PRO A 199 5.24 6.37 21.58
C PRO A 199 4.58 4.98 21.60
N VAL A 200 3.36 4.85 22.13
CA VAL A 200 2.61 3.60 22.25
C VAL A 200 2.09 3.17 20.88
N ARG A 201 2.28 1.90 20.53
CA ARG A 201 1.77 1.27 19.30
C ARG A 201 0.57 0.38 19.64
N VAL A 202 -0.26 0.10 18.64
CA VAL A 202 -1.40 -0.82 18.81
C VAL A 202 -0.96 -2.21 19.32
N ALA A 203 0.24 -2.65 18.93
CA ALA A 203 0.81 -3.92 19.40
C ALA A 203 1.08 -3.95 20.93
N ASP A 204 1.29 -2.81 21.56
CA ASP A 204 1.61 -2.74 23.00
C ASP A 204 0.38 -3.04 23.88
N PHE A 205 -0.83 -2.93 23.31
CA PHE A 205 -2.07 -3.31 23.97
C PHE A 205 -2.30 -4.83 24.00
N HIS A 206 -1.65 -5.61 23.12
CA HIS A 206 -1.68 -7.08 23.20
C HIS A 206 -0.92 -7.62 24.42
N ALA A 207 0.10 -6.90 24.90
CA ALA A 207 0.99 -7.40 25.95
C ALA A 207 0.35 -7.37 27.35
N HIS A 208 -0.77 -6.67 27.53
CA HIS A 208 -1.38 -6.39 28.84
C HIS A 208 -2.89 -6.71 28.88
N GLY A 209 -3.40 -7.45 27.90
CA GLY A 209 -4.77 -7.99 27.85
C GLY A 209 -4.90 -9.35 28.53
#